data_AF-A0A8S3SMV0-F1
#
_entry.id   AF-A0A8S3SMV0-F1
#
_cell.length_a   1.000
_cell.length_b   1.000
_cell.length_c   1.000
_cell.angle_alpha   90.00
_cell.angle_beta   90.00
_cell.angle_gamma   90.00
#
_symmetry.space_group_name_H-M   'P 1'
#
loop_
_entity.id
_entity.type
_entity.pdbx_description
1 polymer ?
#
loop_
_entity_poly.entity_id
_entity_poly.type
_entity_poly.pdbx_seq_one_letter_code
_entity_poly.pdbx_strand_id
1 'polypeptide(L)'
;MKAGMSNAKGIQNVQSQKSAASNKTGQQTDRSGKTAAVNPRKKPPGGNDPRKKKEPPELTELKIQIVNMKSQVLDLENSIRQQHDELENYKTENVDLNKQMTQFVMEKAGKSRDSVIVDLNQQVEKLQKQIEGIGKEKTEILADKELYMTTLSKYITEKTPDEMPDIPNMEENIRPTKIADMFNQVYQNVWPRAYEIANEKLNDEKLSCIYLLTIFKDSGSFAVPYPDTSYTS
;
A
#
# COMPACT_ATOMS: atom_id res chain seq x y z
N MET A 1 -4.74 -8.35 43.16
CA MET A 1 -3.30 -8.20 43.40
C MET A 1 -2.72 -7.25 42.36
N LYS A 2 -2.01 -6.19 42.81
CA LYS A 2 -1.19 -5.17 42.10
C LYS A 2 -1.88 -4.39 40.95
N ALA A 3 -2.25 -3.11 41.05
CA ALA A 3 -1.57 -1.87 41.50
C ALA A 3 -0.45 -1.37 40.57
N GLY A 4 -0.58 -0.12 40.09
CA GLY A 4 0.42 0.64 39.32
C GLY A 4 -0.22 1.75 38.46
N MET A 5 -0.72 2.87 39.05
CA MET A 5 -0.07 4.21 39.09
C MET A 5 -0.08 4.93 37.72
N SER A 6 -0.94 5.93 37.43
CA SER A 6 -1.01 7.34 37.91
C SER A 6 0.13 8.26 37.48
N ASN A 7 -0.17 9.20 36.56
CA ASN A 7 0.24 10.63 36.54
C ASN A 7 -0.33 11.28 35.25
N ALA A 8 -1.29 12.22 35.23
CA ALA A 8 -1.46 13.53 35.89
C ALA A 8 -0.60 14.67 35.30
N LYS A 9 -1.29 15.82 35.08
CA LYS A 9 -0.86 17.16 34.59
C LYS A 9 -1.12 17.36 33.09
N GLY A 10 -2.10 18.15 32.62
CA GLY A 10 -2.67 19.36 33.18
C GLY A 10 -1.87 20.57 32.71
N ILE A 11 -2.24 21.16 31.56
CA ILE A 11 -1.80 22.50 31.17
C ILE A 11 -3.04 23.31 30.85
N GLN A 12 -3.18 24.37 31.64
CA GLN A 12 -4.29 25.30 31.68
C GLN A 12 -4.23 26.31 30.53
N ASN A 13 -5.43 26.68 30.13
CA ASN A 13 -5.88 27.91 29.52
C ASN A 13 -5.09 29.17 29.97
N VAL A 14 -4.62 29.98 29.02
CA VAL A 14 -4.43 31.43 29.22
C VAL A 14 -4.95 32.17 27.99
N GLN A 15 -6.05 32.88 28.24
CA GLN A 15 -6.70 33.87 27.39
C GLN A 15 -6.19 35.27 27.80
N SER A 16 -6.30 36.26 26.90
CA SER A 16 -6.10 37.71 27.10
C SER A 16 -4.67 38.23 26.80
N GLN A 17 -4.40 39.39 26.20
CA GLN A 17 -5.23 40.57 25.89
C GLN A 17 -4.47 41.51 24.92
N LYS A 18 -5.22 42.47 24.36
CA LYS A 18 -4.87 43.58 23.46
C LYS A 18 -3.73 44.50 23.93
N SER A 19 -3.02 45.12 22.98
CA SER A 19 -2.86 46.59 22.79
C SER A 19 -1.79 46.85 21.71
N ALA A 20 -2.09 47.41 20.53
CA ALA A 20 -2.44 48.79 20.17
C ALA A 20 -1.23 49.74 19.98
N ALA A 21 -1.09 50.23 18.73
CA ALA A 21 -0.43 51.48 18.27
C ALA A 21 1.12 51.54 18.40
N SER A 22 1.92 52.28 17.64
CA SER A 22 1.72 53.44 16.75
C SER A 22 3.02 53.68 15.96
N ASN A 23 2.95 54.58 14.96
CA ASN A 23 4.04 55.29 14.26
C ASN A 23 4.56 54.58 12.98
N LYS A 24 3.99 54.84 11.79
CA LYS A 24 3.73 56.10 11.05
C LYS A 24 5.01 56.73 10.50
N THR A 25 5.08 56.66 9.16
CA THR A 25 5.66 57.64 8.22
C THR A 25 7.17 57.87 8.22
N GLY A 26 7.84 57.14 7.33
CA GLY A 26 8.88 57.74 6.50
C GLY A 26 8.24 58.68 5.48
N GLN A 27 8.70 59.93 5.46
CA GLN A 27 8.63 60.79 4.29
C GLN A 27 9.96 61.50 4.13
N GLN A 28 10.63 61.11 3.06
CA GLN A 28 11.74 61.77 2.42
C GLN A 28 11.19 62.98 1.66
N THR A 29 11.74 64.17 1.90
CA THR A 29 11.63 65.29 0.96
C THR A 29 12.97 66.00 0.87
N ASP A 30 13.53 65.95 -0.33
CA ASP A 30 14.52 66.90 -0.82
C ASP A 30 14.01 68.33 -0.69
N ARG A 31 14.93 69.28 -0.40
CA ARG A 31 14.85 70.64 -0.95
C ARG A 31 16.18 71.37 -0.81
N SER A 32 16.75 71.70 -1.96
CA SER A 32 17.72 72.78 -2.13
C SER A 32 17.13 74.13 -1.72
N GLY A 33 17.95 75.04 -1.20
CA GLY A 33 17.48 76.41 -0.94
C GLY A 33 18.50 77.35 -0.30
N LYS A 34 19.39 77.89 -1.14
CA LYS A 34 20.08 79.20 -1.12
C LYS A 34 19.91 80.20 0.07
N THR A 35 21.06 80.86 0.31
CA THR A 35 21.34 82.24 0.77
C THR A 35 21.12 82.63 2.24
N ALA A 36 22.21 83.08 2.89
CA ALA A 36 22.36 84.48 3.32
C ALA A 36 23.81 84.74 3.79
N ALA A 37 24.38 85.85 3.32
CA ALA A 37 25.67 86.37 3.72
C ALA A 37 25.58 87.00 5.12
N VAL A 38 26.52 86.66 6.01
CA VAL A 38 26.91 87.54 7.13
C VAL A 38 28.42 87.40 7.36
N ASN A 39 29.11 88.50 7.10
CA ASN A 39 30.49 88.75 7.47
C ASN A 39 30.58 88.99 8.98
N PRO A 40 31.62 88.50 9.67
CA PRO A 40 32.21 89.38 10.67
C PRO A 40 33.73 89.39 10.66
N ARG A 41 34.25 90.62 10.59
CA ARG A 41 35.42 91.14 11.31
C ARG A 41 36.74 90.35 11.19
N LYS A 42 37.63 90.94 10.38
CA LYS A 42 39.09 90.87 10.56
C LYS A 42 39.46 91.00 12.05
N LYS A 43 40.09 89.97 12.60
CA LYS A 43 40.94 90.04 13.80
C LYS A 43 42.42 90.10 13.35
N PRO A 44 43.30 90.76 14.13
CA PRO A 44 44.62 91.22 13.67
C PRO A 44 45.66 90.08 13.58
N PRO A 45 46.77 90.27 12.86
CA PRO A 45 47.88 89.33 12.85
C PRO A 45 48.66 89.49 14.16
N GLY A 46 48.42 88.60 15.11
CA GLY A 46 49.02 88.67 16.45
C GLY A 46 49.69 87.36 16.82
N GLY A 47 51.02 87.37 16.79
CA GLY A 47 51.88 86.60 17.69
C GLY A 47 52.01 85.10 17.42
N ASN A 48 53.16 84.71 16.85
CA ASN A 48 53.75 83.42 17.15
C ASN A 48 53.99 83.34 18.67
N ASP A 49 53.08 82.70 19.41
CA ASP A 49 53.30 82.32 20.79
C ASP A 49 54.27 81.11 20.84
N PRO A 50 55.47 81.23 21.42
CA PRO A 50 56.46 80.15 21.48
C PRO A 50 56.06 79.02 22.46
N ARG A 51 54.90 79.07 23.11
CA ARG A 51 54.46 78.08 24.11
C ARG A 51 53.56 76.98 23.54
N LYS A 52 53.76 76.54 22.30
CA LYS A 52 53.30 75.20 21.89
C LYS A 52 54.17 74.16 22.62
N LYS A 53 53.88 73.94 23.90
CA LYS A 53 54.38 72.76 24.63
C LYS A 53 53.99 71.55 23.79
N LYS A 54 54.98 70.88 23.19
CA LYS A 54 54.78 69.60 22.51
C LYS A 54 54.02 68.70 23.49
N GLU A 55 52.88 68.16 23.08
CA GLU A 55 52.16 67.19 23.91
C GLU A 55 53.13 66.09 24.33
N PRO A 56 53.09 65.63 25.60
CA PRO A 56 53.94 64.54 26.05
C PRO A 56 53.75 63.32 25.14
N PRO A 57 54.84 62.62 24.75
CA PRO A 57 54.75 61.46 23.87
C PRO A 57 53.81 60.37 24.41
N GLU A 58 53.78 60.15 25.72
CA GLU A 58 52.86 59.22 26.40
C GLU A 58 51.38 59.58 26.18
N LEU A 59 51.03 60.86 26.18
CA LEU A 59 49.66 61.32 25.94
C LEU A 59 49.24 61.03 24.49
N THR A 60 50.17 61.15 23.55
CA THR A 60 49.92 60.86 22.14
C THR A 60 49.69 59.36 21.93
N GLU A 61 50.48 58.53 22.58
CA GLU A 61 50.38 57.07 22.51
C GLU A 61 49.07 56.55 23.13
N LEU A 62 48.66 57.10 24.28
CA LEU A 62 47.35 56.80 24.89
C LEU A 62 46.18 57.18 23.96
N LYS A 63 46.26 58.33 23.27
CA LYS A 63 45.23 58.72 22.29
C LYS A 63 45.14 57.72 21.14
N ILE A 64 46.28 57.23 20.65
CA ILE A 64 46.32 56.20 19.59
C ILE A 64 45.68 54.90 20.09
N GLN A 65 46.01 54.45 21.31
CA GLN A 65 45.37 53.27 21.90
C GLN A 65 43.86 53.44 22.05
N ILE A 66 43.38 54.61 22.50
CA ILE A 66 41.95 54.90 22.60
C ILE A 66 41.27 54.84 21.22
N VAL A 67 41.91 55.37 20.17
CA VAL A 67 41.38 55.29 18.80
C VAL A 67 41.32 53.84 18.33
N ASN A 68 42.37 53.05 18.55
CA ASN A 68 42.39 51.63 18.19
C ASN A 68 41.33 50.82 18.93
N MET A 69 41.19 51.02 20.25
CA MET A 69 40.15 50.34 21.04
C MET A 69 38.75 50.73 20.57
N LYS A 70 38.51 52.00 20.23
CA LYS A 70 37.23 52.43 19.65
C LYS A 70 36.94 51.75 18.32
N SER A 71 37.94 51.58 17.47
CA SER A 71 37.79 50.82 16.21
C SER A 71 37.42 49.37 16.49
N GLN A 72 38.11 48.69 17.42
CA GLN A 72 37.81 47.32 17.79
C GLN A 72 36.40 47.15 18.37
N VAL A 73 35.94 48.11 19.18
CA VAL A 73 34.57 48.10 19.70
C VAL A 73 33.55 48.21 18.57
N LEU A 74 33.78 49.11 17.60
CA LEU A 74 32.89 49.23 16.43
C LEU A 74 32.86 47.95 15.59
N ASP A 75 34.00 47.31 15.38
CA ASP A 75 34.08 46.05 14.63
C ASP A 75 33.32 44.92 15.34
N LEU A 76 33.45 44.83 16.67
CA LEU A 76 32.71 43.87 17.49
C LEU A 76 31.20 44.15 17.48
N GLU A 77 30.78 45.41 17.58
CA GLU A 77 29.37 45.79 17.50
C GLU A 77 28.75 45.40 16.15
N ASN A 78 29.50 45.57 15.06
CA ASN A 78 29.07 45.14 13.72
C ASN A 78 28.95 43.62 13.63
N SER A 79 29.92 42.88 14.17
CA SER A 79 29.88 41.41 14.19
C SER A 79 28.70 40.87 15.00
N ILE A 80 28.43 41.44 16.17
CA ILE A 80 27.26 41.07 16.99
C ILE A 80 25.95 41.32 16.23
N ARG A 81 25.86 42.45 15.53
CA ARG A 81 24.66 42.79 14.74
C ARG A 81 24.43 41.80 13.61
N GLN A 82 25.49 41.46 12.86
CA GLN A 82 25.40 40.46 11.79
C GLN A 82 24.96 39.09 12.32
N GLN A 83 25.56 38.62 13.43
CA GLN A 83 25.18 37.35 14.04
C GLN A 83 23.73 37.36 14.53
N HIS A 84 23.24 38.49 15.01
CA HIS A 84 21.84 38.64 15.41
C HIS A 84 20.89 38.49 14.21
N ASP A 85 21.21 39.11 13.08
CA ASP A 85 20.41 39.02 11.85
C ASP A 85 20.41 37.58 11.29
N GLU A 86 21.56 36.90 11.31
CA GLU A 86 21.67 35.48 10.91
C GLU A 86 20.83 34.58 11.82
N LEU A 87 20.87 34.80 13.14
CA LEU A 87 20.09 34.02 14.10
C LEU A 87 18.58 34.18 13.90
N GLU A 88 18.12 35.40 13.60
CA GLU A 88 16.70 35.63 13.34
C GLU A 88 16.26 35.01 12.00
N ASN A 89 17.12 35.04 10.98
CA ASN A 89 16.87 34.31 9.73
C ASN A 89 16.73 32.80 9.99
N TYR A 90 17.67 32.17 10.71
CA TYR A 90 17.57 30.74 11.03
C TYR A 90 16.31 30.37 11.81
N LYS A 91 15.88 31.24 12.71
CA LYS A 91 14.63 31.05 13.47
C LYS A 91 13.41 31.09 12.55
N THR A 92 13.37 32.01 11.58
CA THR A 92 12.27 32.05 10.61
C THR A 92 12.25 30.81 9.71
N GLU A 93 13.41 30.35 9.25
CA GLU A 93 13.55 29.12 8.45
C GLU A 93 13.09 27.89 9.24
N ASN A 94 13.46 27.77 10.52
CA ASN A 94 13.05 26.66 11.38
C ASN A 94 11.53 26.62 11.59
N VAL A 95 10.89 27.79 11.75
CA VAL A 95 9.43 27.89 11.81
C VAL A 95 8.78 27.42 10.51
N ASP A 96 9.35 27.77 9.36
CA ASP A 96 8.80 27.35 8.06
C ASP A 96 8.97 25.84 7.83
N LEU A 97 10.15 25.30 8.11
CA LEU A 97 10.42 23.86 8.05
C LEU A 97 9.48 23.06 8.95
N ASN A 98 9.20 23.53 10.15
CA ASN A 98 8.23 22.88 11.05
C ASN A 98 6.80 22.90 10.49
N LYS A 99 6.39 23.98 9.80
CA LYS A 99 5.09 24.02 9.12
C LYS A 99 5.04 23.02 7.98
N GLN A 100 6.07 22.96 7.14
CA GLN A 100 6.16 22.01 6.03
C GLN A 100 6.11 20.55 6.54
N MET A 101 6.87 20.24 7.59
CA MET A 101 6.86 18.92 8.22
C MET A 101 5.46 18.55 8.77
N THR A 102 4.80 19.48 9.44
CA THR A 102 3.43 19.26 9.96
C THR A 102 2.44 18.99 8.83
N GLN A 103 2.51 19.76 7.74
CA GLN A 103 1.66 19.54 6.57
C GLN A 103 1.91 18.18 5.92
N PHE A 104 3.19 17.80 5.74
CA PHE A 104 3.57 16.51 5.17
C PHE A 104 3.05 15.34 6.02
N VAL A 105 3.19 15.43 7.34
CA VAL A 105 2.68 14.42 8.28
C VAL A 105 1.15 14.32 8.17
N MET A 106 0.43 15.44 8.10
CA MET A 106 -1.03 15.43 7.93
C MET A 106 -1.47 14.84 6.58
N GLU A 107 -0.75 15.14 5.50
CA GLU A 107 -1.04 14.61 4.16
C GLU A 107 -0.80 13.10 4.10
N LYS A 108 0.33 12.62 4.62
CA LYS A 108 0.67 11.19 4.64
C LYS A 108 -0.18 10.37 5.60
N ALA A 109 -0.58 10.94 6.73
CA ALA A 109 -1.38 10.23 7.72
C ALA A 109 -2.87 10.19 7.37
N GLY A 110 -3.42 11.22 6.71
CA GLY A 110 -4.85 11.50 6.89
C GLY A 110 -5.83 11.14 5.76
N LYS A 111 -5.42 11.02 4.49
CA LYS A 111 -6.43 11.20 3.41
C LYS A 111 -6.51 10.13 2.33
N SER A 112 -5.45 9.38 2.09
CA SER A 112 -5.43 8.46 0.94
C SER A 112 -5.46 6.98 1.30
N ARG A 113 -4.97 6.57 2.48
CA ARG A 113 -4.92 5.15 2.83
C ARG A 113 -6.21 4.69 3.49
N ASP A 114 -6.67 5.42 4.49
CA ASP A 114 -7.83 5.00 5.28
C ASP A 114 -9.14 5.04 4.48
N SER A 115 -9.32 6.03 3.60
CA SER A 115 -10.47 6.10 2.69
C SER A 115 -10.48 4.93 1.71
N VAL A 116 -9.35 4.63 1.07
CA VAL A 116 -9.21 3.49 0.14
C VAL A 116 -9.42 2.16 0.87
N ILE A 117 -8.92 2.02 2.10
CA ILE A 117 -9.16 0.81 2.93
C ILE A 117 -10.65 0.65 3.22
N VAL A 118 -11.35 1.72 3.60
CA VAL A 118 -12.80 1.67 3.85
C VAL A 118 -13.57 1.28 2.59
N ASP A 119 -13.25 1.89 1.45
CA ASP A 119 -13.93 1.60 0.17
C ASP A 119 -13.67 0.17 -0.32
N LEU A 120 -12.43 -0.33 -0.16
CA LEU A 120 -12.09 -1.71 -0.49
C LEU A 120 -12.80 -2.69 0.44
N ASN A 121 -12.88 -2.41 1.74
CA ASN A 121 -13.61 -3.25 2.69
C ASN A 121 -15.11 -3.34 2.35
N GLN A 122 -15.73 -2.23 1.95
CA GLN A 122 -17.12 -2.24 1.49
C GLN A 122 -17.32 -3.06 0.22
N GLN A 123 -16.37 -3.02 -0.72
CA GLN A 123 -16.41 -3.84 -1.93
C GLN A 123 -16.26 -5.33 -1.60
N VAL A 124 -15.34 -5.69 -0.70
CA VAL A 124 -15.15 -7.06 -0.22
C VAL A 124 -16.45 -7.58 0.42
N GLU A 125 -17.11 -6.80 1.27
CA GLU A 125 -18.35 -7.22 1.93
C GLU A 125 -19.49 -7.45 0.93
N LYS A 126 -19.61 -6.58 -0.09
CA LYS A 126 -20.60 -6.74 -1.17
C LYS A 126 -20.37 -8.02 -1.97
N LEU A 127 -19.12 -8.29 -2.36
CA LEU A 127 -18.76 -9.49 -3.12
C LEU A 127 -18.98 -10.76 -2.28
N GLN A 128 -18.68 -10.74 -0.98
CA GLN A 128 -18.95 -11.86 -0.09
C GLN A 128 -20.45 -12.20 -0.02
N LYS A 129 -21.31 -11.18 0.11
CA LYS A 129 -22.77 -11.36 0.09
C LYS A 129 -23.26 -11.95 -1.24
N GLN A 130 -22.69 -11.53 -2.36
CA GLN A 130 -23.04 -12.09 -3.67
C GLN A 130 -22.63 -13.56 -3.80
N ILE A 131 -21.42 -13.91 -3.37
CA ILE A 131 -20.94 -15.30 -3.35
C ILE A 131 -21.84 -16.18 -2.48
N GLU A 132 -22.23 -15.69 -1.30
CA GLU A 132 -23.14 -16.42 -0.41
C GLU A 132 -24.52 -16.63 -1.04
N GLY A 133 -25.06 -15.60 -1.72
CA GLY A 133 -26.32 -15.69 -2.44
C GLY A 133 -26.30 -16.72 -3.57
N ILE A 134 -25.30 -16.63 -4.45
CA ILE A 134 -25.10 -17.60 -5.55
C ILE A 134 -24.87 -19.01 -5.01
N GLY A 135 -24.16 -19.14 -3.89
CA GLY A 135 -23.95 -20.42 -3.22
C GLY A 135 -25.26 -21.08 -2.80
N LYS A 136 -26.19 -20.32 -2.21
CA LYS A 136 -27.53 -20.80 -1.81
C LYS A 136 -28.36 -21.22 -3.02
N GLU A 137 -28.41 -20.38 -4.05
CA GLU A 137 -29.14 -20.68 -5.29
C GLU A 137 -28.62 -21.96 -5.96
N LYS A 138 -27.30 -22.14 -6.01
CA LYS A 138 -26.69 -23.37 -6.53
C LYS A 138 -27.13 -24.61 -5.76
N THR A 139 -27.20 -24.53 -4.42
CA THR A 139 -27.63 -25.67 -3.60
C THR A 139 -29.10 -26.02 -3.81
N GLU A 140 -29.95 -25.02 -3.99
CA GLU A 140 -31.38 -25.20 -4.26
C GLU A 140 -31.60 -25.86 -5.62
N ILE A 141 -30.95 -25.35 -6.67
CA ILE A 141 -31.03 -25.93 -8.02
C ILE A 141 -30.53 -27.39 -8.05
N LEU A 142 -29.50 -27.72 -7.27
CA LEU A 142 -29.02 -29.10 -7.17
C LEU A 142 -30.04 -30.02 -6.49
N ALA A 143 -30.68 -29.56 -5.42
CA ALA A 143 -31.74 -30.31 -4.74
C ALA A 143 -32.95 -30.52 -5.66
N ASP A 144 -33.38 -29.49 -6.37
CA ASP A 144 -34.47 -29.56 -7.34
C ASP A 144 -34.14 -30.54 -8.48
N LYS A 145 -32.92 -30.47 -9.02
CA LYS A 145 -32.46 -31.40 -10.06
C LYS A 145 -32.55 -32.85 -9.57
N GLU A 146 -32.10 -33.14 -8.35
CA GLU A 146 -32.16 -34.48 -7.79
C GLU A 146 -33.60 -34.95 -7.62
N LEU A 147 -34.48 -34.09 -7.10
CA LEU A 147 -35.91 -34.36 -6.99
C LEU A 147 -36.56 -34.65 -8.36
N TYR A 148 -36.28 -33.85 -9.39
CA TYR A 148 -36.79 -34.07 -10.74
C TYR A 148 -36.29 -35.39 -11.33
N MET A 149 -35.01 -35.72 -11.17
CA MET A 149 -34.45 -36.98 -11.64
C MET A 149 -35.10 -38.19 -10.96
N THR A 150 -35.34 -38.12 -9.64
CA THR A 150 -36.01 -39.20 -8.89
C THR A 150 -37.47 -39.34 -9.30
N THR A 151 -38.20 -38.23 -9.45
CA THR A 151 -39.62 -38.27 -9.85
C THR A 151 -39.82 -38.76 -11.28
N LEU A 152 -38.96 -38.34 -12.22
CA LEU A 152 -38.92 -38.88 -13.59
C LEU A 152 -38.63 -40.38 -13.60
N SER A 153 -37.63 -40.82 -12.83
CA SER A 153 -37.29 -42.25 -12.74
C SER A 153 -38.47 -43.06 -12.23
N LYS A 154 -39.12 -42.60 -11.14
CA LYS A 154 -40.32 -43.25 -10.61
C LYS A 154 -41.47 -43.29 -11.62
N TYR A 155 -41.72 -42.18 -12.31
CA TYR A 155 -42.78 -42.10 -13.32
C TYR A 155 -42.53 -43.06 -14.49
N ILE A 156 -41.28 -43.19 -14.94
CA ILE A 156 -40.90 -44.16 -15.98
C ILE A 156 -41.19 -45.58 -15.49
N THR A 157 -40.75 -45.96 -14.29
CA THR A 157 -41.03 -47.30 -13.73
C THR A 157 -42.53 -47.56 -13.59
N GLU A 158 -43.31 -46.57 -13.15
CA GLU A 158 -44.76 -46.70 -12.92
C GLU A 158 -45.57 -46.72 -14.22
N LYS A 159 -45.13 -46.02 -15.27
CA LYS A 159 -45.76 -45.98 -16.60
C LYS A 159 -45.24 -47.02 -17.59
N THR A 160 -44.33 -47.89 -17.17
CA THR A 160 -43.90 -49.05 -17.97
C THR A 160 -44.45 -50.35 -17.38
N PRO A 161 -45.79 -50.58 -17.35
CA PRO A 161 -46.31 -51.91 -17.12
C PRO A 161 -46.27 -52.72 -18.42
N ASP A 162 -45.49 -53.80 -18.45
CA ASP A 162 -45.59 -55.02 -19.27
C ASP A 162 -45.85 -54.96 -20.80
N GLU A 163 -46.02 -53.81 -21.44
CA GLU A 163 -46.38 -53.70 -22.88
C GLU A 163 -45.21 -53.35 -23.82
N MET A 164 -43.98 -53.20 -23.31
CA MET A 164 -42.79 -52.96 -24.15
C MET A 164 -41.65 -53.92 -23.82
N PRO A 165 -41.68 -55.17 -24.34
CA PRO A 165 -40.60 -56.15 -24.15
C PRO A 165 -39.26 -55.72 -24.78
N ASP A 166 -39.26 -54.68 -25.62
CA ASP A 166 -38.07 -54.15 -26.31
C ASP A 166 -37.43 -52.93 -25.64
N ILE A 167 -37.94 -52.44 -24.50
CA ILE A 167 -37.23 -51.42 -23.71
C ILE A 167 -36.41 -52.14 -22.65
N PRO A 168 -35.07 -52.22 -22.79
CA PRO A 168 -34.24 -52.92 -21.84
C PRO A 168 -34.37 -52.28 -20.46
N ASN A 169 -34.56 -53.12 -19.44
CA ASN A 169 -34.60 -52.72 -18.05
C ASN A 169 -33.45 -51.74 -17.76
N MET A 170 -33.82 -50.55 -17.28
CA MET A 170 -32.87 -49.45 -17.12
C MET A 170 -31.90 -49.64 -15.94
N GLU A 171 -32.02 -50.72 -15.18
CA GLU A 171 -31.13 -51.03 -14.08
C GLU A 171 -29.95 -51.92 -14.46
N GLU A 172 -29.91 -52.47 -15.68
CA GLU A 172 -28.90 -53.47 -16.05
C GLU A 172 -27.55 -52.84 -16.40
N ASN A 173 -26.49 -53.34 -15.75
CA ASN A 173 -25.09 -52.95 -15.91
C ASN A 173 -24.48 -53.36 -17.29
N ILE A 174 -25.31 -53.83 -18.22
CA ILE A 174 -24.93 -54.51 -19.48
C ILE A 174 -25.55 -53.79 -20.69
N ARG A 175 -25.83 -52.49 -20.58
CA ARG A 175 -26.35 -51.73 -21.73
C ARG A 175 -25.25 -51.44 -22.74
N PRO A 176 -25.52 -51.44 -24.06
CA PRO A 176 -24.50 -51.14 -25.08
C PRO A 176 -23.75 -49.82 -24.83
N THR A 177 -24.44 -48.78 -24.38
CA THR A 177 -23.83 -47.48 -24.04
C THR A 177 -22.94 -47.57 -22.80
N LYS A 178 -23.36 -48.30 -21.77
CA LYS A 178 -22.57 -48.50 -20.54
C LYS A 178 -21.37 -49.39 -20.78
N ILE A 179 -21.53 -50.42 -21.60
CA ILE A 179 -20.44 -51.27 -22.10
C ILE A 179 -19.45 -50.41 -22.87
N ALA A 180 -19.91 -49.54 -23.78
CA ALA A 180 -19.04 -48.61 -24.50
C ALA A 180 -18.29 -47.66 -23.55
N ASP A 181 -18.96 -47.13 -22.52
CA ASP A 181 -18.32 -46.30 -21.50
C ASP A 181 -17.27 -47.07 -20.68
N MET A 182 -17.56 -48.33 -20.32
CA MET A 182 -16.62 -49.21 -19.61
C MET A 182 -15.42 -49.56 -20.49
N PHE A 183 -15.63 -49.85 -21.77
CA PHE A 183 -14.55 -50.05 -22.75
C PHE A 183 -13.69 -48.80 -22.90
N ASN A 184 -14.32 -47.62 -22.99
CA ASN A 184 -13.60 -46.35 -23.04
C ASN A 184 -12.74 -46.12 -21.78
N GLN A 185 -13.28 -46.42 -20.59
CA GLN A 185 -12.51 -46.31 -19.35
C GLN A 185 -11.32 -47.29 -19.30
N VAL A 186 -11.52 -48.54 -19.75
CA VAL A 186 -10.45 -49.52 -19.83
C VAL A 186 -9.37 -49.06 -20.82
N TYR A 187 -9.77 -48.55 -22.00
CA TYR A 187 -8.84 -48.10 -23.02
C TYR A 187 -8.07 -46.83 -22.62
N GLN A 188 -8.73 -45.85 -21.98
CA GLN A 188 -8.12 -44.57 -21.64
C GLN A 188 -7.29 -44.62 -20.35
N ASN A 189 -7.70 -45.41 -19.36
CA ASN A 189 -7.08 -45.37 -18.02
C ASN A 189 -6.30 -46.63 -17.67
N VAL A 190 -6.84 -47.81 -18.01
CA VAL A 190 -6.29 -49.09 -17.54
C VAL A 190 -5.23 -49.62 -18.50
N TRP A 191 -5.47 -49.49 -19.81
CA TRP A 191 -4.58 -50.01 -20.84
C TRP A 191 -3.19 -49.32 -20.86
N PRO A 192 -3.07 -47.99 -20.81
CA PRO A 192 -1.76 -47.34 -20.80
C PRO A 192 -0.95 -47.73 -19.56
N ARG A 193 -1.62 -47.82 -18.40
CA ARG A 193 -0.99 -48.22 -17.14
C ARG A 193 -0.53 -49.68 -17.15
N ALA A 194 -1.34 -50.58 -17.71
CA ALA A 194 -0.96 -51.98 -17.87
C ALA A 194 0.25 -52.12 -18.82
N TYR A 195 0.30 -51.30 -19.86
CA TYR A 195 1.42 -51.22 -20.78
C TYR A 195 2.70 -50.73 -20.11
N GLU A 196 2.65 -49.65 -19.35
CA GLU A 196 3.79 -49.15 -18.57
C GLU A 196 4.36 -50.24 -17.66
N ILE A 197 3.51 -50.93 -16.91
CA ILE A 197 3.92 -52.00 -15.99
C ILE A 197 4.53 -53.20 -16.75
N ALA A 198 3.98 -53.57 -17.89
CA ALA A 198 4.52 -54.67 -18.70
C ALA A 198 5.88 -54.29 -19.32
N ASN A 199 6.00 -53.06 -19.81
CA ASN A 199 7.21 -52.55 -20.42
C ASN A 199 8.36 -52.35 -19.42
N GLU A 200 8.06 -51.93 -18.18
CA GLU A 200 9.04 -51.89 -17.10
C GLU A 200 9.62 -53.27 -16.77
N LYS A 201 8.83 -54.34 -16.90
CA LYS A 201 9.25 -55.71 -16.54
C LYS A 201 9.98 -56.42 -17.66
N LEU A 202 9.53 -56.24 -18.90
CA LEU A 202 10.05 -56.96 -20.06
C LEU A 202 11.11 -56.16 -20.82
N ASN A 203 11.12 -54.83 -20.66
CA ASN A 203 12.04 -53.88 -21.29
C ASN A 203 12.14 -54.04 -22.83
N ASP A 204 11.06 -54.56 -23.43
CA ASP A 204 10.89 -54.77 -24.85
C ASP A 204 9.41 -54.50 -25.17
N GLU A 205 9.17 -53.49 -25.99
CA GLU A 205 7.85 -53.03 -26.42
C GLU A 205 7.06 -54.14 -27.11
N LYS A 206 7.71 -54.96 -27.96
CA LYS A 206 7.02 -56.03 -28.69
C LYS A 206 6.58 -57.14 -27.75
N LEU A 207 7.44 -57.54 -26.82
CA LEU A 207 7.10 -58.56 -25.82
C LEU A 207 6.01 -58.08 -24.86
N SER A 208 6.02 -56.78 -24.51
CA SER A 208 5.00 -56.16 -23.66
C SER A 208 3.63 -56.12 -24.33
N CYS A 209 3.59 -55.78 -25.62
CA CYS A 209 2.36 -55.84 -26.42
C CYS A 209 1.85 -57.27 -26.55
N ILE A 210 2.72 -58.23 -26.85
CA ILE A 210 2.34 -59.65 -26.97
C ILE A 210 1.79 -60.17 -25.63
N TYR A 211 2.44 -59.87 -24.51
CA TYR A 211 2.01 -60.29 -23.18
C TYR A 211 0.60 -59.76 -22.83
N LEU A 212 0.32 -58.49 -23.07
CA LEU A 212 -1.00 -57.90 -22.81
C LEU A 212 -2.08 -58.49 -23.73
N LEU A 213 -1.76 -58.72 -25.01
CA LEU A 213 -2.66 -59.35 -25.95
C LEU A 213 -2.96 -60.80 -25.58
N THR A 214 -1.98 -61.53 -25.03
CA THR A 214 -2.19 -62.89 -24.50
C THR A 214 -3.17 -62.86 -23.32
N ILE A 215 -2.99 -61.98 -22.35
CA ILE A 215 -3.93 -61.83 -21.21
C ILE A 215 -5.34 -61.48 -21.71
N PHE A 216 -5.44 -60.56 -22.67
CA PHE A 216 -6.73 -60.18 -23.23
C PHE A 216 -7.40 -61.35 -23.95
N LYS A 217 -6.65 -62.10 -24.76
CA LYS A 217 -7.15 -63.30 -25.44
C LYS A 217 -7.61 -64.37 -24.45
N ASP A 218 -6.84 -64.59 -23.38
CA ASP A 218 -7.17 -65.56 -22.34
C ASP A 218 -8.43 -65.14 -21.56
N SER A 219 -8.62 -63.85 -21.32
CA SER A 219 -9.82 -63.31 -20.67
C SER A 219 -11.09 -63.49 -21.50
N GLY A 220 -10.98 -63.51 -22.84
CA GLY A 220 -12.10 -63.81 -23.74
C GLY A 220 -12.62 -65.25 -23.62
N SER A 221 -11.76 -66.19 -23.19
CA SER A 221 -12.14 -67.58 -22.92
C SER A 221 -13.09 -67.72 -21.73
N PHE A 222 -13.11 -66.73 -20.83
CA PHE A 222 -14.02 -66.66 -19.68
C PHE A 222 -15.43 -66.19 -20.06
N ALA A 223 -15.60 -65.71 -21.31
CA ALA A 223 -16.84 -65.13 -21.83
C ALA A 223 -17.57 -66.04 -22.85
N VAL A 224 -17.32 -67.35 -22.84
CA VAL A 224 -18.11 -68.32 -23.62
C VAL A 224 -19.41 -68.62 -22.87
N PRO A 225 -20.58 -68.68 -23.54
CA PRO A 225 -21.87 -68.87 -22.87
C PRO A 225 -21.99 -70.27 -22.25
N TYR A 226 -22.81 -70.36 -21.20
CA TYR A 226 -23.29 -71.63 -20.63
C TYR A 226 -23.64 -72.64 -21.74
N PRO A 227 -23.38 -73.95 -21.54
CA PRO A 227 -23.83 -74.97 -22.48
C PRO A 227 -25.36 -74.88 -22.62
N ASP A 228 -25.83 -74.80 -23.86
CA ASP A 228 -27.24 -74.83 -24.23
C ASP A 228 -27.90 -76.10 -23.67
N THR A 229 -28.53 -75.99 -22.50
CA THR A 229 -29.33 -77.06 -21.90
C THR A 229 -30.82 -76.79 -22.11
N SER A 230 -31.27 -76.63 -23.35
CA SER A 230 -32.69 -76.75 -23.67
C SER A 230 -32.94 -76.75 -25.17
N TYR A 231 -32.86 -77.92 -25.81
CA TYR A 231 -33.81 -78.36 -26.84
C TYR A 231 -33.67 -79.89 -27.00
N THR A 232 -34.23 -80.62 -26.04
CA THR A 232 -34.70 -81.99 -26.26
C THR A 232 -36.16 -82.06 -25.81
N SER A 233 -37.06 -81.88 -26.76
CA SER A 233 -38.41 -82.47 -26.81
C SER A 233 -38.94 -82.29 -28.23
#